data_AF-A0A1Q6WZE6-F1
#
_entry.id   AF-A0A1Q6WZE6-F1
#
_cell.length_a   1.000
_cell.length_b   1.000
_cell.length_c   1.000
_cell.angle_alpha   90.00
_cell.angle_beta   90.00
_cell.angle_gamma   90.00
#
_symmetry.space_group_name_H-M   'P 1'
#
loop_
_entity.id
_entity.type
_entity.pdbx_description
1 polymer ?
#
loop_
_entity_poly.entity_id
_entity_poly.type
_entity_poly.pdbx_seq_one_letter_code
_entity_poly.pdbx_strand_id
1 'polypeptide(L)'
;MAPSTQSGAAAFTTTHWSVVLAAQGPSPAAEEALEKLCRTYWRPIYGFVRRQGVQTEEAKDLTQGFFALLLERRDLETVRKEKGRLRSYLLTSLKHFLTNEHNRAMTIKRGEGQRLIPLEDLRDRERVGFEPAESLPADQIYERRWALSVVDQVLARLGEEYRAAGNIKLFDRLQKSLTDEPDRATPADTAHEFGMTESAVRQASYRLRQRYRQVLREEIAHTVMAAGDIDDELRHLVAVLRA
;
A
#
# COMPACT_ATOMS: atom_id res chain seq x y z
N MET A 1 19.94 9.48 48.04
CA MET A 1 20.16 8.57 46.89
C MET A 1 18.83 7.93 46.56
N ALA A 2 18.16 8.41 45.52
CA ALA A 2 16.96 7.79 44.94
C ALA A 2 17.36 7.23 43.58
N PRO A 3 16.93 5.99 43.22
CA PRO A 3 17.35 5.39 41.97
C PRO A 3 16.59 6.04 40.82
N SER A 4 17.36 6.55 39.85
CA SER A 4 16.86 7.03 38.57
C SER A 4 16.27 5.85 37.80
N THR A 5 14.95 5.81 37.68
CA THR A 5 14.26 4.92 36.75
C THR A 5 14.64 5.32 35.33
N GLN A 6 15.53 4.54 34.70
CA GLN A 6 15.69 4.52 33.26
C GLN A 6 14.34 4.17 32.64
N SER A 7 13.66 5.18 32.10
CA SER A 7 12.53 4.99 31.21
C SER A 7 13.05 4.29 29.96
N GLY A 8 12.76 3.00 29.85
CA GLY A 8 13.14 2.17 28.71
C GLY A 8 12.73 2.85 27.42
N ALA A 9 13.73 3.14 26.58
CA ALA A 9 13.51 3.46 25.17
C ALA A 9 12.70 2.32 24.58
N ALA A 10 11.41 2.57 24.33
CA ALA A 10 10.53 1.66 23.63
C ALA A 10 11.21 1.33 22.30
N ALA A 11 11.66 0.09 22.17
CA ALA A 11 12.31 -0.42 20.98
C ALA A 11 11.41 -0.11 19.78
N PHE A 12 11.88 0.80 18.92
CA PHE A 12 11.18 1.29 17.75
C PHE A 12 10.82 0.10 16.86
N THR A 13 9.53 -0.18 16.75
CA THR A 13 9.01 -1.23 15.88
C THR A 13 9.41 -0.89 14.45
N THR A 14 10.29 -1.71 13.87
CA THR A 14 10.88 -1.49 12.56
C THR A 14 9.78 -1.59 11.49
N THR A 15 9.18 -0.46 11.13
CA THR A 15 8.28 -0.33 9.99
C THR A 15 9.03 -0.71 8.72
N HIS A 16 8.39 -1.26 7.67
CA HIS A 16 9.09 -1.61 6.42
C HIS A 16 9.87 -0.41 5.88
N TRP A 17 9.34 0.78 6.10
CA TRP A 17 10.03 2.01 5.79
C TRP A 17 11.28 2.26 6.64
N SER A 18 11.23 2.07 7.95
CA SER A 18 12.42 2.13 8.79
C SER A 18 13.43 1.01 8.47
N VAL A 19 13.00 -0.16 7.98
CA VAL A 19 13.90 -1.23 7.50
C VAL A 19 14.64 -0.77 6.23
N VAL A 20 13.92 -0.20 5.25
CA VAL A 20 14.53 0.40 4.04
C VAL A 20 15.47 1.55 4.40
N LEU A 21 15.10 2.37 5.41
CA LEU A 21 15.92 3.51 5.88
C LEU A 21 17.13 3.09 6.72
N ALA A 22 17.02 2.02 7.52
CA ALA A 22 18.08 1.54 8.41
C ALA A 22 19.06 0.61 7.70
N ALA A 23 18.63 -0.04 6.63
CA ALA A 23 19.47 -0.92 5.84
C ALA A 23 20.44 -0.12 4.96
N GLN A 24 21.65 0.15 5.48
CA GLN A 24 22.77 0.63 4.66
C GLN A 24 23.42 -0.51 3.84
N GLY A 25 22.62 -1.33 3.17
CA GLY A 25 23.10 -2.48 2.38
C GLY A 25 22.02 -3.53 2.11
N PRO A 26 22.28 -4.47 1.18
CA PRO A 26 21.36 -5.57 0.90
C PRO A 26 21.26 -6.48 2.12
N SER A 27 20.04 -6.65 2.62
CA SER A 27 19.70 -7.64 3.64
C SER A 27 18.35 -8.25 3.26
N PRO A 28 18.07 -9.52 3.63
CA PRO A 28 16.80 -10.16 3.30
C PRO A 28 15.57 -9.34 3.73
N ALA A 29 15.64 -8.72 4.92
CA ALA A 29 14.56 -7.86 5.43
C ALA A 29 14.40 -6.57 4.61
N ALA A 30 15.49 -5.99 4.11
CA ALA A 30 15.44 -4.81 3.25
C ALA A 30 14.89 -5.12 1.87
N GLU A 31 15.27 -6.26 1.29
CA GLU A 31 14.77 -6.75 0.01
C GLU A 31 13.26 -7.03 0.08
N GLU A 32 12.80 -7.72 1.13
CA GLU A 32 11.37 -7.98 1.36
C GLU A 32 10.58 -6.68 1.55
N ALA A 33 11.09 -5.75 2.36
CA ALA A 33 10.45 -4.46 2.58
C ALA A 33 10.35 -3.65 1.29
N LEU A 34 11.37 -3.73 0.44
CA LEU A 34 11.43 -3.04 -0.84
C LEU A 34 10.48 -3.65 -1.87
N GLU A 35 10.45 -4.97 -1.97
CA GLU A 35 9.49 -5.67 -2.83
C GLU A 35 8.06 -5.29 -2.45
N LYS A 36 7.77 -5.28 -1.14
CA LYS A 36 6.45 -4.87 -0.64
C LYS A 36 6.15 -3.42 -0.98
N LEU A 37 7.11 -2.50 -0.86
CA LEU A 37 6.95 -1.11 -1.27
C LEU A 37 6.60 -1.00 -2.76
N CYS A 38 7.37 -1.65 -3.63
CA CYS A 38 7.15 -1.65 -5.08
C CYS A 38 5.75 -2.20 -5.40
N ARG A 39 5.37 -3.35 -4.85
CA ARG A 39 4.04 -3.96 -5.05
C ARG A 39 2.90 -3.04 -4.60
N THR A 40 3.07 -2.33 -3.47
CA THR A 40 2.05 -1.43 -2.92
C THR A 40 1.89 -0.17 -3.75
N TYR A 41 3.00 0.46 -4.13
CA TYR A 41 3.00 1.81 -4.70
C TYR A 41 3.06 1.87 -6.22
N TRP A 42 3.31 0.74 -6.89
CA TRP A 42 3.33 0.69 -8.36
C TRP A 42 2.05 1.22 -8.99
N ARG A 43 0.88 0.67 -8.60
CA ARG A 43 -0.42 1.06 -9.16
C ARG A 43 -0.79 2.52 -8.86
N PRO A 44 -0.60 3.03 -7.63
CA PRO A 44 -0.76 4.45 -7.33
C PRO A 44 0.10 5.35 -8.22
N ILE A 45 1.40 5.06 -8.33
CA ILE A 45 2.36 5.87 -9.09
C ILE A 45 2.04 5.83 -10.59
N TYR A 46 1.87 4.65 -11.15
CA TYR A 46 1.50 4.49 -12.56
C TYR A 46 0.18 5.22 -12.87
N GLY A 47 -0.82 5.12 -11.98
CA GLY A 47 -2.08 5.85 -12.11
C GLY A 47 -1.91 7.37 -12.14
N PHE A 48 -1.07 7.88 -11.25
CA PHE A 48 -0.71 9.30 -11.22
C PHE A 48 -0.07 9.73 -12.53
N VAL A 49 0.94 9.00 -13.02
CA VAL A 49 1.66 9.30 -14.27
C VAL A 49 0.72 9.26 -15.48
N ARG A 50 -0.15 8.25 -15.58
CA ARG A 50 -1.15 8.14 -16.65
C ARG A 50 -2.11 9.33 -16.68
N ARG A 51 -2.43 9.89 -15.51
CA ARG A 51 -3.30 11.07 -15.40
C ARG A 51 -2.63 12.37 -15.88
N GLN A 52 -1.31 12.40 -15.98
CA GLN A 52 -0.57 13.53 -16.56
C GLN A 52 -0.62 13.58 -18.10
N GLY A 53 -1.40 12.70 -18.74
CA GLY A 53 -1.52 12.64 -20.20
C GLY A 53 -0.43 11.80 -20.89
N VAL A 54 0.40 11.09 -20.11
CA VAL A 54 1.47 10.23 -20.61
C VAL A 54 0.90 8.95 -21.22
N GLN A 55 1.44 8.52 -22.36
CA GLN A 55 1.03 7.29 -23.04
C GLN A 55 1.38 6.03 -22.22
N THR A 56 0.74 4.90 -22.53
CA THR A 56 0.77 3.71 -21.67
C THR A 56 2.19 3.21 -21.45
N GLU A 57 2.96 3.04 -22.52
CA GLU A 57 4.33 2.52 -22.44
C GLU A 57 5.27 3.51 -21.75
N GLU A 58 5.23 4.79 -22.13
CA GLU A 58 6.02 5.84 -21.48
C GLU A 58 5.69 5.98 -19.98
N ALA A 59 4.42 5.78 -19.59
CA ALA A 59 4.02 5.81 -18.19
C ALA A 59 4.58 4.61 -17.40
N LYS A 60 4.72 3.44 -18.02
CA LYS A 60 5.39 2.30 -17.40
C LYS A 60 6.87 2.60 -17.23
N ASP A 61 7.52 3.11 -18.27
CA ASP A 61 8.95 3.44 -18.25
C ASP A 61 9.27 4.50 -17.19
N LEU A 62 8.48 5.57 -17.09
CA LEU A 62 8.62 6.59 -16.05
C LEU A 62 8.38 6.02 -14.65
N THR A 63 7.42 5.11 -14.50
CA THR A 63 7.17 4.43 -13.22
C THR A 63 8.37 3.57 -12.82
N GLN A 64 8.93 2.79 -13.76
CA GLN A 64 10.13 1.99 -13.55
C GLN A 64 11.34 2.85 -13.20
N GLY A 65 11.58 3.90 -13.98
CA GLY A 65 12.69 4.84 -13.76
C GLY A 65 12.59 5.54 -12.41
N PHE A 66 11.38 5.90 -11.97
CA PHE A 66 11.17 6.46 -10.65
C PHE A 66 11.58 5.49 -9.55
N PHE A 67 11.14 4.24 -9.60
CA PHE A 67 11.55 3.23 -8.61
C PHE A 67 13.05 2.99 -8.68
N ALA A 68 13.65 2.81 -9.87
CA ALA A 68 15.08 2.62 -10.01
C ALA A 68 15.88 3.77 -9.34
N LEU A 69 15.51 5.02 -9.59
CA LEU A 69 16.14 6.18 -8.96
C LEU A 69 15.93 6.21 -7.44
N LEU A 70 14.74 5.82 -6.97
CA LEU A 70 14.44 5.73 -5.54
C LEU A 70 15.34 4.70 -4.85
N LEU A 71 15.65 3.59 -5.52
CA LEU A 71 16.56 2.55 -5.02
C LEU A 71 18.03 3.00 -5.01
N GLU A 72 18.43 3.78 -6.01
CA GLU A 72 19.78 4.32 -6.11
C GLU A 72 20.04 5.42 -5.07
N ARG A 73 19.04 6.27 -4.81
CA ARG A 73 19.11 7.33 -3.81
C ARG A 73 18.92 6.76 -2.40
N ARG A 74 20.01 6.20 -1.86
CA ARG A 74 20.13 5.72 -0.47
C ARG A 74 20.07 6.84 0.60
N ASP A 75 19.77 8.08 0.22
CA ASP A 75 19.73 9.22 1.13
C ASP A 75 18.30 9.81 1.21
N LEU A 76 17.69 9.61 2.37
CA LEU A 76 16.26 9.79 2.61
C LEU A 76 16.01 10.74 3.80
N GLU A 77 16.93 11.66 4.09
CA GLU A 77 16.70 12.74 5.08
C GLU A 77 15.43 13.55 4.80
N THR A 78 15.06 13.68 3.52
CA THR A 78 13.86 14.40 3.06
C THR A 78 12.57 13.77 3.58
N VAL A 79 12.55 12.47 3.89
CA VAL A 79 11.35 11.78 4.38
C VAL A 79 10.96 12.23 5.78
N ARG A 80 11.95 12.53 6.62
CA ARG A 80 11.70 13.09 7.95
C ARG A 80 10.98 14.43 7.86
N LYS A 81 11.15 15.17 6.75
CA LYS A 81 10.49 16.46 6.50
C LYS A 81 9.03 16.30 6.06
N GLU A 82 8.66 15.17 5.45
CA GLU A 82 7.30 14.85 4.99
C GLU A 82 6.40 14.30 6.12
N LYS A 83 6.61 14.79 7.35
CA LYS A 83 5.92 14.34 8.57
C LYS A 83 5.96 12.81 8.78
N GLY A 84 6.96 12.13 8.21
CA GLY A 84 7.16 10.69 8.38
C GLY A 84 6.17 9.77 7.68
N ARG A 85 5.40 10.25 6.69
CA ARG A 85 4.46 9.42 5.92
C ARG A 85 5.04 9.04 4.57
N LEU A 86 5.15 7.74 4.30
CA LEU A 86 5.72 7.23 3.05
C LEU A 86 4.95 7.69 1.81
N ARG A 87 3.62 7.66 1.89
CA ARG A 87 2.73 8.10 0.80
C ARG A 87 3.01 9.52 0.35
N SER A 88 3.07 10.47 1.29
CA SER A 88 3.32 11.89 0.97
C SER A 88 4.71 12.09 0.38
N TYR A 89 5.72 11.44 0.98
CA TYR A 89 7.08 11.47 0.46
C TYR A 89 7.19 10.95 -0.98
N LEU A 90 6.57 9.80 -1.29
CA LEU A 90 6.61 9.21 -2.62
C LEU A 90 5.92 10.10 -3.65
N LEU A 91 4.78 10.69 -3.31
CA LEU A 91 4.06 11.60 -4.20
C LEU A 91 4.89 12.86 -4.51
N THR A 92 5.46 13.50 -3.48
CA THR A 92 6.35 14.66 -3.66
C THR A 92 7.57 14.30 -4.50
N SER A 93 8.21 13.17 -4.20
CA SER A 93 9.40 12.71 -4.93
C SER A 93 9.08 12.37 -6.39
N LEU A 94 7.92 11.77 -6.66
CA LEU A 94 7.44 11.47 -8.00
C LEU A 94 7.21 12.76 -8.81
N LYS A 95 6.57 13.76 -8.21
CA LYS A 95 6.37 15.07 -8.87
C LYS A 95 7.70 15.69 -9.27
N HIS A 96 8.68 15.70 -8.38
CA HIS A 96 10.02 16.19 -8.68
C HIS A 96 10.72 15.37 -9.78
N PHE A 97 10.60 14.04 -9.73
CA PHE A 97 11.14 13.15 -10.76
C PHE A 97 10.56 13.47 -12.13
N LEU A 98 9.24 13.57 -12.26
CA LEU A 98 8.57 13.86 -13.53
C LEU A 98 8.93 15.25 -14.06
N THR A 99 9.05 16.27 -13.19
CA THR A 99 9.55 17.59 -13.60
C THR A 99 10.98 17.50 -14.15
N ASN A 100 11.85 16.73 -13.49
CA ASN A 100 13.23 16.55 -13.95
C ASN A 100 13.31 15.78 -15.27
N GLU A 101 12.51 14.73 -15.45
CA GLU A 101 12.44 13.97 -16.70
C GLU A 101 11.87 14.80 -17.85
N HIS A 102 10.86 15.64 -17.59
CA HIS A 102 10.38 16.59 -18.59
C HIS A 102 11.46 17.60 -19.00
N ASN A 103 12.17 18.17 -18.03
CA ASN A 103 13.30 19.07 -18.29
C ASN A 103 14.42 18.36 -19.05
N ARG A 104 14.74 17.11 -18.69
CA ARG A 104 15.72 16.27 -19.39
C ARG A 104 15.28 15.96 -20.80
N ALA A 105 14.06 15.50 -21.06
CA ALA A 105 13.55 15.24 -22.41
C ALA A 105 13.60 16.50 -23.30
N MET A 106 13.30 17.67 -22.74
CA MET A 106 13.43 18.96 -23.43
C MET A 106 14.90 19.34 -23.70
N THR A 107 15.84 18.88 -22.87
CA THR A 107 17.29 19.08 -23.02
C THR A 107 17.95 18.00 -23.92
N ILE A 108 17.48 16.76 -23.86
CA ILE A 108 17.90 15.52 -24.56
C ILE A 108 17.38 15.46 -25.99
N LYS A 109 16.40 16.29 -26.37
CA LYS A 109 16.22 16.69 -27.78
C LYS A 109 17.49 17.34 -28.39
N ARG A 110 18.62 17.39 -27.66
CA ARG A 110 20.00 17.66 -28.12
C ARG A 110 21.04 16.57 -27.77
N GLY A 111 20.67 15.38 -27.30
CA GLY A 111 21.61 14.26 -27.01
C GLY A 111 20.99 13.10 -26.23
N GLU A 112 20.85 11.94 -26.88
CA GLU A 112 20.37 10.60 -26.44
C GLU A 112 21.03 10.10 -25.12
N GLY A 113 20.54 9.16 -24.30
CA GLY A 113 19.41 8.22 -24.22
C GLY A 113 19.77 7.20 -23.08
N GLN A 114 18.87 6.81 -22.17
CA GLN A 114 19.19 5.92 -21.03
C GLN A 114 18.29 4.67 -20.92
N ARG A 115 18.90 3.60 -20.38
CA ARG A 115 18.45 2.18 -20.32
C ARG A 115 17.30 1.93 -19.33
N LEU A 116 16.37 1.06 -19.74
CA LEU A 116 15.27 0.50 -18.94
C LEU A 116 15.70 -0.80 -18.23
N ILE A 117 15.10 -1.06 -17.06
CA ILE A 117 15.25 -2.30 -16.29
C ILE A 117 13.98 -3.16 -16.51
N PRO A 118 14.09 -4.42 -16.95
CA PRO A 118 12.94 -5.32 -17.09
C PRO A 118 12.39 -5.74 -15.72
N LEU A 119 11.07 -5.64 -15.53
CA LEU A 119 10.37 -6.14 -14.35
C LEU A 119 9.15 -6.98 -14.79
N GLU A 120 9.42 -8.16 -15.35
CA GLU A 120 8.38 -9.16 -15.62
C GLU A 120 7.99 -9.90 -14.34
N ASP A 121 7.00 -9.39 -13.59
CA ASP A 121 6.16 -10.22 -12.67
C ASP A 121 4.91 -9.51 -12.10
N LEU A 122 4.51 -8.34 -12.63
CA LEU A 122 3.28 -7.62 -12.20
C LEU A 122 2.10 -7.74 -13.19
N ARG A 123 2.25 -8.59 -14.21
CA ARG A 123 1.43 -8.63 -15.43
C ARG A 123 0.03 -9.24 -15.24
N ASP A 124 -0.18 -10.08 -14.23
CA ASP A 124 -1.36 -10.93 -14.17
C ASP A 124 -2.61 -10.31 -13.53
N ARG A 125 -2.58 -9.03 -13.15
CA ARG A 125 -3.75 -8.33 -12.58
C ARG A 125 -4.24 -7.14 -13.42
N GLU A 126 -3.79 -7.00 -14.67
CA GLU A 126 -4.01 -5.81 -15.52
C GLU A 126 -5.36 -5.73 -16.26
N ARG A 127 -6.25 -6.74 -16.14
CA ARG A 127 -7.49 -6.79 -16.94
C ARG A 127 -8.74 -6.16 -16.32
N VAL A 128 -8.67 -5.64 -15.10
CA VAL A 128 -9.85 -5.05 -14.44
C VAL A 128 -9.66 -3.54 -14.27
N GLY A 129 -10.22 -2.79 -15.21
CA GLY A 129 -10.76 -1.44 -14.98
C GLY A 129 -9.78 -0.27 -14.91
N PHE A 130 -9.16 0.12 -16.03
CA PHE A 130 -8.99 1.55 -16.28
C PHE A 130 -10.31 2.05 -16.88
N GLU A 131 -11.32 2.30 -16.04
CA GLU A 131 -12.49 3.03 -16.51
C GLU A 131 -12.13 4.51 -16.69
N PRO A 132 -12.37 5.11 -17.87
CA PRO A 132 -12.27 6.54 -18.06
C PRO A 132 -13.55 7.21 -17.54
N ALA A 133 -13.75 7.26 -16.21
CA ALA A 133 -14.94 7.89 -15.63
C ALA A 133 -14.76 8.45 -14.20
N GLU A 134 -13.57 8.93 -13.82
CA GLU A 134 -13.44 9.71 -12.59
C GLU A 134 -12.80 11.08 -12.90
N SER A 135 -13.54 12.17 -12.63
CA SER A 135 -13.11 13.58 -12.71
C SER A 135 -12.09 13.95 -11.60
N LEU A 136 -11.44 12.96 -11.00
CA LEU A 136 -10.55 13.19 -9.87
C LEU A 136 -9.20 13.77 -10.36
N PRO A 137 -8.63 14.74 -9.63
CA PRO A 137 -7.25 15.17 -9.79
C PRO A 137 -6.26 14.00 -9.62
N ALA A 138 -5.09 14.08 -10.25
CA ALA A 138 -4.08 13.03 -10.22
C ALA A 138 -3.69 12.62 -8.78
N ASP A 139 -3.55 13.60 -7.88
CA ASP A 139 -3.27 13.36 -6.46
C ASP A 139 -4.36 12.47 -5.84
N GLN A 140 -5.64 12.75 -6.05
CA GLN A 140 -6.73 11.97 -5.46
C GLN A 140 -6.79 10.54 -6.02
N ILE A 141 -6.46 10.34 -7.30
CA ILE A 141 -6.35 9.01 -7.89
C ILE A 141 -5.20 8.23 -7.23
N TYR A 142 -4.05 8.88 -7.02
CA TYR A 142 -2.92 8.29 -6.31
C TYR A 142 -3.31 7.85 -4.90
N GLU A 143 -3.94 8.75 -4.14
CA GLU A 143 -4.43 8.49 -2.78
C GLU A 143 -5.40 7.30 -2.75
N ARG A 144 -6.40 7.31 -3.63
CA ARG A 144 -7.44 6.27 -3.67
C ARG A 144 -6.88 4.91 -4.05
N ARG A 145 -6.00 4.86 -5.04
CA ARG A 145 -5.32 3.61 -5.44
C ARG A 145 -4.41 3.08 -4.34
N TRP A 146 -3.75 3.96 -3.60
CA TRP A 146 -2.95 3.55 -2.45
C TRP A 146 -3.84 2.90 -1.39
N ALA A 147 -4.94 3.56 -1.01
CA ALA A 147 -5.86 3.04 -0.01
C ALA A 147 -6.44 1.68 -0.41
N LEU A 148 -6.84 1.51 -1.68
CA LEU A 148 -7.31 0.23 -2.22
C LEU A 148 -6.21 -0.85 -2.17
N SER A 149 -4.98 -0.50 -2.51
CA SER A 149 -3.86 -1.46 -2.48
C SER A 149 -3.54 -1.93 -1.06
N VAL A 150 -3.66 -1.06 -0.05
CA VAL A 150 -3.54 -1.44 1.37
C VAL A 150 -4.67 -2.38 1.77
N VAL A 151 -5.92 -2.08 1.40
CA VAL A 151 -7.07 -2.95 1.71
C VAL A 151 -6.92 -4.33 1.05
N ASP A 152 -6.48 -4.38 -0.21
CA ASP A 152 -6.23 -5.64 -0.93
C ASP A 152 -5.18 -6.49 -0.23
N GLN A 153 -4.10 -5.88 0.30
CA GLN A 153 -3.08 -6.59 1.07
C GLN A 153 -3.61 -7.14 2.38
N VAL A 154 -4.41 -6.35 3.11
CA VAL A 154 -5.06 -6.80 4.35
C VAL A 154 -5.96 -8.00 4.07
N LEU A 155 -6.81 -7.92 3.04
CA LEU A 155 -7.71 -9.00 2.66
C LEU A 155 -6.96 -10.25 2.18
N ALA A 156 -5.89 -10.08 1.40
CA ALA A 156 -5.05 -11.20 0.97
C ALA A 156 -4.42 -11.92 2.19
N ARG A 157 -3.87 -11.18 3.15
CA ARG A 157 -3.26 -11.74 4.36
C ARG A 157 -4.28 -12.48 5.22
N LEU A 158 -5.48 -11.92 5.42
CA LEU A 158 -6.57 -12.62 6.11
C LEU A 158 -7.00 -13.89 5.37
N GLY A 159 -7.05 -13.83 4.04
CA GLY A 159 -7.34 -14.99 3.20
C GLY A 159 -6.33 -16.13 3.40
N GLU A 160 -5.03 -15.81 3.46
CA GLU A 160 -3.98 -16.78 3.79
C GLU A 160 -4.17 -17.40 5.18
N GLU A 161 -4.48 -16.59 6.19
CA GLU A 161 -4.73 -17.08 7.57
C GLU A 161 -5.90 -18.06 7.60
N TYR A 162 -7.00 -17.74 6.92
CA TYR A 162 -8.17 -18.63 6.83
C TYR A 162 -7.90 -19.85 5.96
N ARG A 163 -7.11 -19.74 4.89
CA ARG A 163 -6.70 -20.87 4.06
C ARG A 163 -5.87 -21.87 4.87
N ALA A 164 -4.89 -21.39 5.64
CA ALA A 164 -4.06 -22.22 6.51
C ALA A 164 -4.91 -22.94 7.58
N ALA A 165 -5.99 -22.31 8.05
CA ALA A 165 -6.95 -22.91 8.97
C ALA A 165 -8.02 -23.81 8.30
N GLY A 166 -7.96 -24.03 6.98
CA GLY A 166 -8.94 -24.82 6.22
C GLY A 166 -10.31 -24.16 6.01
N ASN A 167 -10.42 -22.86 6.29
CA ASN A 167 -11.68 -22.12 6.37
C ASN A 167 -11.83 -21.05 5.26
N ILE A 168 -11.16 -21.21 4.10
CA ILE A 168 -11.17 -20.21 3.02
C ILE A 168 -12.59 -19.90 2.50
N LYS A 169 -13.45 -20.91 2.36
CA LYS A 169 -14.84 -20.71 1.91
C LYS A 169 -15.65 -19.85 2.89
N LEU A 170 -15.43 -20.05 4.19
CA LEU A 170 -16.07 -19.25 5.23
C LEU A 170 -15.54 -17.82 5.19
N PHE A 171 -14.24 -17.63 4.93
CA PHE A 171 -13.67 -16.30 4.72
C PHE A 171 -14.30 -15.58 3.53
N ASP A 172 -14.39 -16.21 2.36
CA ASP A 172 -14.99 -15.62 1.16
C ASP A 172 -16.44 -15.18 1.43
N ARG A 173 -17.19 -15.98 2.19
CA ARG A 173 -18.57 -15.65 2.60
C ARG A 173 -18.62 -14.47 3.57
N LEU A 174 -17.79 -14.49 4.61
CA LEU A 174 -17.75 -13.45 5.64
C LEU A 174 -17.15 -12.13 5.12
N GLN A 175 -16.19 -12.17 4.20
CA GLN A 175 -15.55 -11.00 3.60
C GLN A 175 -16.57 -10.15 2.84
N LYS A 176 -17.48 -10.78 2.06
CA LYS A 176 -18.56 -10.07 1.36
C LYS A 176 -19.44 -9.24 2.30
N SER A 177 -19.57 -9.67 3.56
CA SER A 177 -20.31 -8.92 4.58
C SER A 177 -19.58 -7.65 5.08
N LEU A 178 -18.28 -7.52 4.85
CA LEU A 178 -17.46 -6.36 5.20
C LEU A 178 -17.59 -5.22 4.19
N THR A 179 -17.84 -5.54 2.91
CA THR A 179 -17.78 -4.58 1.78
C THR A 179 -19.11 -3.88 1.48
N ASP A 180 -20.15 -4.07 2.31
CA ASP A 180 -21.50 -3.51 2.15
C ASP A 180 -22.08 -3.69 0.73
N GLU A 181 -21.78 -4.84 0.10
CA GLU A 181 -22.30 -5.20 -1.21
C GLU A 181 -23.81 -5.53 -1.13
N PRO A 182 -24.59 -5.23 -2.19
CA PRO A 182 -26.05 -5.47 -2.21
C PRO A 182 -26.44 -6.96 -2.08
N ASP A 183 -25.49 -7.88 -2.30
CA ASP A 183 -25.67 -9.34 -2.15
C ASP A 183 -25.23 -9.86 -0.76
N ARG A 184 -25.52 -9.07 0.29
CA ARG A 184 -25.09 -9.37 1.65
C ARG A 184 -25.84 -10.58 2.20
N ALA A 185 -25.12 -11.70 2.30
CA ALA A 185 -25.59 -12.91 2.95
C ALA A 185 -26.12 -12.62 4.35
N THR A 186 -27.31 -13.13 4.68
CA THR A 186 -27.77 -13.07 6.06
C THR A 186 -26.94 -14.02 6.93
N PRO A 187 -26.84 -13.78 8.25
CA PRO A 187 -26.24 -14.75 9.17
C PRO A 187 -26.89 -16.14 9.08
N ALA A 188 -28.17 -16.21 8.73
CA ALA A 188 -28.91 -17.45 8.55
C ALA A 188 -28.46 -18.23 7.31
N ASP A 189 -28.26 -17.55 6.17
CA ASP A 189 -27.78 -18.21 4.94
C ASP A 189 -26.38 -18.81 5.14
N THR A 190 -25.51 -18.05 5.80
CA THR A 190 -24.15 -18.51 6.12
C THR A 190 -24.17 -19.65 7.14
N ALA A 191 -25.08 -19.60 8.12
CA ALA A 191 -25.24 -20.66 9.11
C ALA A 191 -25.65 -21.98 8.44
N HIS A 192 -26.63 -21.92 7.53
CA HIS A 192 -27.08 -23.08 6.75
C HIS A 192 -25.97 -23.63 5.85
N GLU A 193 -25.28 -22.77 5.10
CA GLU A 193 -24.22 -23.16 4.16
C GLU A 193 -23.04 -23.87 4.84
N PHE A 194 -22.67 -23.44 6.04
CA PHE A 194 -21.49 -23.95 6.77
C PHE A 194 -21.83 -24.89 7.94
N GLY A 195 -23.10 -25.26 8.13
CA GLY A 195 -23.54 -26.11 9.25
C GLY A 195 -23.28 -25.47 10.63
N MET A 196 -23.34 -24.14 10.71
CA MET A 196 -23.10 -23.36 11.92
C MET A 196 -24.41 -22.87 12.52
N THR A 197 -24.38 -22.39 13.77
CA THR A 197 -25.48 -21.58 14.31
C THR A 197 -25.33 -20.13 13.88
N GLU A 198 -26.43 -19.38 13.79
CA GLU A 198 -26.37 -17.93 13.52
C GLU A 198 -25.49 -17.19 14.55
N SER A 199 -25.51 -17.61 15.81
CA SER A 199 -24.67 -17.04 16.86
C SER A 199 -23.18 -17.31 16.59
N ALA A 200 -22.82 -18.49 16.10
CA ALA A 200 -21.46 -18.83 15.71
C ALA A 200 -21.00 -18.01 14.50
N VAL A 201 -21.89 -17.77 13.51
CA VAL A 201 -21.61 -16.88 12.37
C VAL A 201 -21.35 -15.46 12.84
N ARG A 202 -22.21 -14.89 13.71
CA ARG A 202 -22.02 -13.53 14.25
C ARG A 202 -20.69 -13.39 15.01
N GLN A 203 -20.32 -14.41 15.79
CA GLN A 203 -19.03 -14.44 16.46
C GLN A 203 -17.85 -14.53 15.47
N ALA A 204 -17.98 -15.34 14.42
CA ALA A 204 -16.97 -15.44 13.37
C ALA A 204 -16.79 -14.11 12.63
N SER A 205 -17.88 -13.41 12.26
CA SER A 205 -17.82 -12.07 11.67
C SER A 205 -17.17 -11.05 12.62
N TYR A 206 -17.47 -11.14 13.92
CA TYR A 206 -16.84 -10.27 14.93
C TYR A 206 -15.33 -10.50 15.00
N ARG A 207 -14.89 -11.76 15.08
CA ARG A 207 -13.46 -12.12 15.08
C ARG A 207 -12.76 -11.68 13.81
N LEU A 208 -13.40 -11.86 12.64
CA LEU A 208 -12.86 -11.38 11.36
C LEU A 208 -12.68 -9.85 11.37
N ARG A 209 -13.66 -9.08 11.85
CA ARG A 209 -13.55 -7.61 11.96
C ARG A 209 -12.44 -7.17 12.91
N GLN A 210 -12.27 -7.86 14.04
CA GLN A 210 -11.17 -7.57 14.97
C GLN A 210 -9.82 -7.85 14.31
N ARG A 211 -9.66 -9.01 13.67
CA ARG A 211 -8.44 -9.37 12.97
C ARG A 211 -8.15 -8.43 11.80
N TYR A 212 -9.16 -8.04 11.03
CA TYR A 212 -9.03 -7.04 9.98
C TYR A 212 -8.49 -5.72 10.49
N ARG A 213 -9.02 -5.18 11.60
CA ARG A 213 -8.51 -3.93 12.19
C ARG A 213 -7.07 -4.07 12.65
N GLN A 214 -6.70 -5.21 13.24
CA GLN A 214 -5.34 -5.47 13.66
C GLN A 214 -4.39 -5.50 12.46
N VAL A 215 -4.70 -6.30 11.44
CA VAL A 215 -3.86 -6.43 10.24
C VAL A 215 -3.78 -5.10 9.49
N LEU A 216 -4.88 -4.36 9.36
CA LEU A 216 -4.87 -3.02 8.76
C LEU A 216 -3.97 -2.05 9.53
N ARG A 217 -4.01 -2.08 10.87
CA ARG A 217 -3.13 -1.26 11.70
C ARG A 217 -1.66 -1.65 11.51
N GLU A 218 -1.36 -2.94 11.41
CA GLU A 218 0.00 -3.45 11.13
C GLU A 218 0.48 -2.97 9.75
N GLU A 219 -0.36 -3.06 8.70
CA GLU A 219 -0.02 -2.57 7.36
C GLU A 219 0.24 -1.06 7.33
N ILE A 220 -0.60 -0.27 8.01
CA ILE A 220 -0.38 1.18 8.13
C ILE A 220 0.86 1.50 8.96
N ALA A 221 1.13 0.75 10.02
CA ALA A 221 2.34 0.91 10.80
C ALA A 221 3.59 0.79 9.92
N HIS A 222 3.59 -0.09 8.92
CA HIS A 222 4.70 -0.21 7.98
C HIS A 222 4.92 1.00 7.06
N THR A 223 3.93 1.89 6.92
CA THR A 223 3.96 3.08 6.05
C THR A 223 4.30 4.40 6.76
N VAL A 224 4.43 4.38 8.09
CA VAL A 224 4.74 5.56 8.91
C VAL A 224 6.08 5.42 9.61
N MET A 225 6.70 6.54 9.99
CA MET A 225 7.95 6.54 10.76
C MET A 225 7.74 6.37 12.26
N ALA A 226 6.64 6.90 12.81
CA ALA A 226 6.36 6.85 14.24
C ALA A 226 4.99 6.21 14.51
N ALA A 227 4.90 5.44 15.61
CA ALA A 227 3.65 4.78 16.00
C ALA A 227 2.51 5.76 16.27
N GLY A 228 2.82 7.00 16.66
CA GLY A 228 1.85 8.06 16.87
C GLY A 228 1.11 8.51 15.59
N ASP A 229 1.69 8.28 14.42
CA ASP A 229 1.11 8.70 13.13
C ASP A 229 0.10 7.68 12.58
N ILE A 230 0.03 6.47 13.16
CA ILE A 230 -0.82 5.37 12.67
C ILE A 230 -2.30 5.78 12.65
N ASP A 231 -2.79 6.38 13.73
CA ASP A 231 -4.20 6.73 13.86
C ASP A 231 -4.62 7.87 12.91
N ASP A 232 -3.70 8.79 12.62
CA ASP A 232 -3.91 9.81 11.60
C ASP A 232 -3.96 9.20 10.19
N GLU A 233 -3.04 8.28 9.87
CA GLU A 233 -2.97 7.67 8.54
C GLU A 233 -4.15 6.71 8.29
N LEU A 234 -4.63 6.01 9.32
CA LEU A 234 -5.88 5.24 9.26
C LEU A 234 -7.09 6.14 9.00
N ARG A 235 -7.20 7.29 9.67
CA ARG A 235 -8.27 8.26 9.41
C ARG A 235 -8.24 8.77 7.97
N HIS A 236 -7.05 9.03 7.45
CA HIS A 236 -6.86 9.44 6.06
C HIS A 236 -7.28 8.35 5.08
N LEU A 237 -6.86 7.10 5.30
CA LEU A 237 -7.27 5.95 4.49
C LEU A 237 -8.80 5.83 4.43
N VAL A 238 -9.49 5.94 5.57
CA VAL A 238 -10.96 5.87 5.62
C VAL A 238 -11.60 7.05 4.89
N ALA A 239 -11.05 8.26 5.02
CA ALA A 239 -11.58 9.44 4.33
C ALA A 239 -11.48 9.30 2.81
N VAL A 240 -10.35 8.81 2.31
CA VAL A 240 -10.10 8.61 0.87
C VAL A 240 -10.99 7.51 0.27
N LEU A 241 -11.27 6.44 1.02
CA LEU A 241 -12.16 5.36 0.54
C LEU A 241 -13.65 5.74 0.53
N ARG A 242 -14.03 6.79 1.25
CA ARG A 242 -15.42 7.29 1.32
C ARG A 242 -15.72 8.42 0.33
N ALA A 243 -14.70 9.04 -0.23
CA ALA A 243 -14.79 10.11 -1.22
C ALA A 243 -15.01 9.52 -2.62
#